data_AF-A0A5E6YEQ8-F1
#
_entry.id   AF-A0A5E6YEQ8-F1
#
_cell.length_a   1.000
_cell.length_b   1.000
_cell.length_c   1.000
_cell.angle_alpha   90.00
_cell.angle_beta   90.00
_cell.angle_gamma   90.00
#
_symmetry.space_group_name_H-M   'P 1'
#
loop_
_entity.id
_entity.type
_entity.pdbx_description
1 polymer ?
#
loop_
_entity_poly.entity_id
_entity_poly.type
_entity_poly.pdbx_seq_one_letter_code
_entity_poly.pdbx_strand_id
1 'polypeptide(L)' 'MNSQSITLAQMVLAGGMKWQLYPVDFKTAEGTFSVHLYALNREHAAAILLELKETAVLRDGDLVGITRND' A
#
# COMPACT_ATOMS: atom_id res chain seq x y z
N MET A 1 15.19 -0.50 -20.39
CA MET A 1 14.18 -0.26 -19.35
C MET A 1 14.57 -1.11 -18.15
N ASN A 2 15.05 -0.51 -17.06
CA ASN A 2 15.39 -1.25 -15.85
C ASN A 2 14.10 -1.47 -15.05
N SER A 3 13.50 -2.64 -15.19
CA SER A 3 12.37 -3.05 -14.34
C SER A 3 12.90 -3.27 -12.92
N GLN A 4 12.80 -2.24 -12.08
CA GLN A 4 13.10 -2.39 -10.66
C GLN A 4 11.95 -3.15 -10.01
N SER A 5 12.21 -4.42 -9.66
CA SER A 5 11.30 -5.21 -8.85
C SER A 5 11.44 -4.80 -7.39
N ILE A 6 10.33 -4.43 -6.76
CA ILE A 6 10.27 -4.21 -5.32
C ILE A 6 9.77 -5.50 -4.69
N THR A 7 10.51 -6.05 -3.73
CA THR A 7 10.06 -7.18 -2.92
C THR A 7 9.50 -6.66 -1.60
N LEU A 8 8.20 -6.89 -1.38
CA LEU A 8 7.54 -6.54 -0.13
C LEU A 8 7.45 -7.77 0.78
N ALA A 9 7.84 -7.61 2.04
CA ALA A 9 7.68 -8.67 3.03
C ALA A 9 6.19 -8.82 3.40
N GLN A 10 5.72 -10.05 3.58
CA GLN A 10 4.33 -10.26 4.00
C GLN A 10 4.06 -9.72 5.41
N MET A 11 5.10 -9.62 6.23
CA MET A 11 5.04 -9.08 7.59
C MET A 11 6.33 -8.34 7.92
N VAL A 12 6.20 -7.20 8.60
CA VAL A 12 7.32 -6.41 9.10
C VAL A 12 7.13 -6.08 10.59
N LEU A 13 8.23 -5.97 11.31
CA LEU A 13 8.26 -5.47 12.69
C LEU A 13 8.67 -4.00 12.66
N ALA A 14 7.77 -3.11 13.04
CA ALA A 14 8.01 -1.68 13.10
C ALA A 14 7.41 -1.12 14.39
N GLY A 15 8.19 -0.35 15.14
CA GLY A 15 7.74 0.23 16.42
C GLY A 15 7.31 -0.80 17.47
N GLY A 16 7.87 -2.02 17.44
CA GLY A 16 7.49 -3.11 18.34
C GLY A 16 6.16 -3.80 17.99
N MET A 17 5.51 -3.40 16.90
CA MET A 17 4.27 -4.01 16.40
C MET A 17 4.52 -4.83 15.15
N LYS A 18 3.72 -5.89 14.96
CA LYS A 18 3.69 -6.69 13.74
C LYS A 18 2.70 -6.07 12.76
N TRP A 19 3.20 -5.68 11.60
CA TRP A 19 2.40 -5.16 10.50
C TRP A 19 2.34 -6.20 9.40
N GLN A 20 1.15 -6.43 8.85
CA GLN A 20 0.92 -7.37 7.77
C GLN A 20 0.62 -6.63 6.48
N LEU A 21 1.09 -7.18 5.36
CA LEU A 21 0.83 -6.63 4.03
C LEU A 21 -0.57 -7.04 3.55
N TYR A 22 -1.38 -6.05 3.18
CA TYR A 22 -2.70 -6.24 2.61
C TYR A 22 -2.75 -5.66 1.19
N PRO A 23 -3.07 -6.48 0.18
CA PRO A 23 -3.38 -5.98 -1.15
C PRO A 23 -4.79 -5.40 -1.18
N VAL A 24 -4.96 -4.28 -1.88
CA VAL A 24 -6.26 -3.69 -2.18
C VAL A 24 -6.34 -3.38 -3.67
N ASP A 25 -7.37 -3.91 -4.30
CA ASP A 25 -7.66 -3.70 -5.72
C ASP A 25 -8.77 -2.67 -5.91
N PHE A 26 -8.57 -1.75 -6.85
CA PHE A 26 -9.49 -0.70 -7.25
C PHE A 26 -9.84 -0.89 -8.71
N LYS A 27 -11.13 -0.91 -9.02
CA LYS A 27 -11.61 -0.90 -10.39
C LYS A 27 -12.03 0.51 -10.76
N THR A 28 -11.47 1.02 -11.84
CA THR A 28 -11.83 2.31 -12.43
C THR A 28 -12.25 2.08 -13.89
N ALA A 29 -12.77 3.11 -14.54
CA ALA A 29 -13.07 3.04 -15.98
C ALA A 29 -11.81 2.80 -16.84
N GLU A 30 -10.63 3.19 -16.34
CA GLU A 30 -9.35 3.09 -17.05
C GLU A 30 -8.65 1.73 -16.82
N GLY A 31 -9.07 0.98 -15.80
CA GLY A 31 -8.50 -0.33 -15.50
C GLY A 31 -8.56 -0.72 -14.03
N THR A 32 -7.90 -1.84 -13.71
CA THR A 32 -7.70 -2.30 -12.33
C THR A 32 -6.36 -1.79 -11.83
N PHE A 33 -6.36 -1.12 -10.69
CA PHE A 33 -5.18 -0.65 -9.98
C PHE A 33 -5.07 -1.40 -8.66
N SER A 34 -3.86 -1.71 -8.20
CA SER A 34 -3.65 -2.41 -6.95
C SER A 34 -2.66 -1.64 -6.08
N VAL A 35 -2.98 -1.50 -4.79
CA VAL A 35 -2.10 -0.89 -3.78
C VAL A 35 -1.83 -1.91 -2.69
N HIS A 36 -0.59 -1.95 -2.19
CA HIS A 36 -0.20 -2.79 -1.07
C HIS A 36 0.04 -1.91 0.15
N LEU A 37 -0.60 -2.23 1.27
CA LEU A 37 -0.58 -1.43 2.49
C LEU A 37 -0.18 -2.32 3.67
N TYR A 38 0.72 -1.82 4.52
CA TYR A 38 0.97 -2.47 5.80
C TYR A 38 -0.06 -2.00 6.82
N ALA A 39 -0.72 -2.93 7.50
CA ALA A 39 -1.68 -2.64 8.57
C ALA A 39 -1.62 -3.69 9.69
N LEU A 40 -2.22 -3.35 10.82
CA LEU A 40 -2.32 -4.26 11.97
C LEU A 40 -3.38 -5.36 11.76
N ASN A 41 -4.44 -5.02 11.03
CA ASN A 41 -5.53 -5.90 10.66
C ASN A 41 -6.27 -5.33 9.43
N ARG A 42 -7.30 -6.04 8.95
CA ARG A 42 -8.09 -5.62 7.78
C ARG A 42 -8.87 -4.32 8.00
N GLU A 43 -9.37 -4.09 9.20
CA GLU A 43 -10.14 -2.87 9.54
C GLU A 43 -9.22 -1.64 9.52
N HIS A 44 -8.01 -1.77 10.05
CA HIS A 44 -6.98 -0.74 9.98
C HIS A 44 -6.55 -0.45 8.54
N ALA A 45 -6.40 -1.48 7.70
CA ALA A 45 -6.12 -1.28 6.27
C ALA A 45 -7.24 -0.50 5.57
N ALA A 46 -8.50 -0.78 5.89
CA ALA A 46 -9.64 -0.04 5.34
C ALA A 46 -9.68 1.42 5.82
N ALA A 47 -9.30 1.69 7.07
CA ALA A 47 -9.21 3.05 7.62
C ALA A 47 -8.11 3.89 6.94
N ILE A 48 -6.90 3.32 6.78
CA ILE A 48 -5.80 3.97 6.04
C ILE A 48 -6.25 4.29 4.61
N LEU A 49 -6.94 3.35 3.97
CA LEU A 49 -7.44 3.55 2.62
C LEU A 49 -8.48 4.65 2.52
N LEU A 50 -9.38 4.75 3.50
CA LEU A 50 -10.38 5.81 3.54
C LEU A 50 -9.69 7.17 3.70
N GLU A 51 -8.73 7.28 4.63
CA GLU A 51 -7.93 8.51 4.82
C GLU A 51 -7.19 8.89 3.52
N LEU A 52 -6.60 7.94 2.81
CA LEU A 52 -5.93 8.19 1.53
C LEU A 52 -6.89 8.69 0.45
N LYS A 53 -8.11 8.16 0.38
CA LYS A 53 -9.15 8.64 -0.55
C LYS A 53 -9.61 10.06 -0.24
N GLU A 54 -9.73 10.38 1.05
CA GLU A 54 -10.24 11.67 1.50
C GLU A 54 -9.20 12.79 1.39
N THR A 55 -7.94 12.48 1.71
CA THR A 55 -6.88 13.49 1.80
C THR A 55 -6.05 13.60 0.53
N ALA A 56 -5.93 12.52 -0.26
CA ALA A 56 -5.00 12.40 -1.38
C ALA A 56 -3.54 12.81 -1.02
N VAL A 57 -3.17 12.74 0.26
CA VAL A 57 -1.84 13.09 0.75
C VAL A 57 -1.12 11.81 1.18
N LEU A 58 0.00 11.54 0.52
CA LEU A 58 0.94 10.52 0.98
C LEU A 58 1.80 11.19 2.07
N ARG A 59 1.78 10.63 3.28
CA ARG A 59 2.57 11.19 4.38
C ARG A 59 4.04 10.85 4.15
N ASP A 60 4.92 11.75 4.57
CA ASP A 60 6.37 11.54 4.49
C ASP A 60 6.76 10.25 5.25
N GLY A 61 7.37 9.30 4.54
CA GLY A 61 7.76 7.99 5.08
C GLY A 61 6.84 6.81 4.76
N ASP A 62 5.62 7.04 4.26
CA ASP A 62 4.68 5.96 3.86
C ASP A 62 4.94 5.42 2.44
N LEU A 63 5.71 6.14 1.63
CA LEU A 63 6.10 5.71 0.28
C LEU A 63 7.50 5.15 0.24
N VAL A 64 7.59 3.82 0.08
CA VAL A 64 8.85 3.12 -0.17
C VAL A 64 9.24 3.15 -1.66
N GLY A 65 8.27 3.34 -2.56
CA GLY A 65 8.51 3.48 -4.00
C GLY A 65 7.22 3.43 -4.81
N ILE A 66 7.28 3.94 -6.05
CA ILE A 66 6.19 3.86 -7.04
C ILE A 66 6.72 3.03 -8.21
N THR A 67 6.13 1.87 -8.47
CA THR A 67 6.47 1.04 -9.63
C THR A 67 5.30 1.06 -10.61
N ARG A 68 5.59 1.41 -11.87
CA ARG A 68 4.66 1.24 -12.98
C ARG A 68 4.78 -0.19 -13.49
N ASN A 69 3.70 -0.95 -13.44
CA ASN A 69 3.62 -2.23 -14.13
C ASN A 69 3.10 -1.95 -15.54
N ASP A 70 4.00 -1.94 -16.52
CA ASP A 70 3.66 -1.98 -17.95
C ASP A 70 3.43 -3.45 -18.35
#